data_AF-A0A376FDW1-F1
#
_entry.id   AF-A0A376FDW1-F1
#
_cell.length_a   1.000
_cell.length_b   1.000
_cell.length_c   1.000
_cell.angle_alpha   90.00
_cell.angle_beta   90.00
_cell.angle_gamma   90.00
#
_symmetry.space_group_name_H-M   'P 1'
#
loop_
_entity.id
_entity.type
_entity.pdbx_description
1 polymer ?
#
loop_
_entity_poly.entity_id
_entity_poly.type
_entity_poly.pdbx_seq_one_letter_code
_entity_poly.pdbx_strand_id
1 'polypeptide(L)'
;MRSSLPTALSPSNENRGYVLRRIIRRAIRHGNMLGAKDTFFYKLVGPLIGVMGAAGDELKRQQAQVEQVLKTEEEQFARTLERGLALLDEELAKLKGDTLDGETAFRLYDTYGFPG
;
A
#
# COMPACT_ATOMS: atom_id res chain seq x y z
N MET A 1 -6.60 -4.00 36.76
CA MET A 1 -7.02 -4.23 35.37
C MET A 1 -6.10 -3.45 34.46
N ARG A 2 -5.16 -4.10 33.75
CA ARG A 2 -4.34 -3.45 32.72
C ARG A 2 -5.13 -3.49 31.42
N SER A 3 -5.60 -2.35 30.94
CA SER A 3 -6.20 -2.25 29.61
C SER A 3 -5.10 -2.37 28.56
N SER A 4 -5.03 -3.52 27.89
CA SER A 4 -4.24 -3.71 26.68
C SER A 4 -4.90 -2.94 25.54
N LEU A 5 -4.50 -1.69 25.33
CA LEU A 5 -4.81 -0.96 24.10
C LEU A 5 -4.17 -1.72 22.92
N PRO A 6 -4.92 -2.07 21.86
CA PRO A 6 -4.33 -2.66 20.66
C PRO A 6 -3.70 -1.51 19.85
N THR A 7 -2.50 -1.07 20.21
CA THR A 7 -1.88 0.14 19.61
C THR A 7 -1.15 -0.12 18.29
N ALA A 8 -1.00 -1.36 17.84
CA ALA A 8 -0.39 -1.66 16.55
C ALA A 8 -1.46 -1.81 15.45
N LEU A 9 -1.82 -0.69 14.80
CA LEU A 9 -2.63 -0.73 13.57
C LEU A 9 -1.81 -1.45 12.49
N SER A 10 -2.25 -2.65 12.12
CA SER A 10 -1.65 -3.46 11.06
C SER A 10 -2.51 -3.43 9.80
N PRO A 11 -1.92 -3.49 8.60
CA PRO A 11 -2.68 -3.64 7.35
C PRO A 11 -3.59 -4.88 7.43
N SER A 12 -4.86 -4.72 7.09
CA SER A 12 -5.84 -5.81 7.12
C SER A 12 -6.93 -5.62 6.06
N ASN A 13 -7.87 -6.57 5.96
CA ASN A 13 -9.03 -6.47 5.08
C ASN A 13 -10.24 -5.77 5.73
N GLU A 14 -10.12 -5.32 6.98
CA GLU A 14 -11.26 -4.81 7.75
C GLU A 14 -10.96 -3.50 8.48
N ASN A 15 -12.00 -2.67 8.65
CA ASN A 15 -11.98 -1.49 9.53
C ASN A 15 -10.79 -0.54 9.26
N ARG A 16 -10.06 -0.17 10.31
CA ARG A 16 -8.92 0.75 10.25
C ARG A 16 -7.72 0.15 9.52
N GLY A 17 -7.54 -1.17 9.59
CA GLY A 17 -6.46 -1.87 8.89
C GLY A 17 -6.65 -1.88 7.38
N TYR A 18 -7.90 -1.87 6.90
CA TYR A 18 -8.22 -1.73 5.49
C TYR A 18 -7.87 -0.34 4.93
N VAL A 19 -8.19 0.72 5.68
CA VAL A 19 -7.80 2.08 5.31
C VAL A 19 -6.28 2.20 5.21
N LEU A 20 -5.55 1.67 6.20
CA LEU A 20 -4.10 1.66 6.20
C LEU A 20 -3.53 0.89 4.99
N ARG A 21 -4.05 -0.31 4.71
CA ARG A 21 -3.69 -1.10 3.53
C ARG A 21 -3.88 -0.32 2.22
N ARG A 22 -5.02 0.37 2.05
CA ARG A 22 -5.29 1.16 0.84
C ARG A 22 -4.29 2.30 0.64
N ILE A 23 -3.95 3.03 1.71
CA ILE A 23 -2.97 4.13 1.63
C ILE A 23 -1.59 3.59 1.23
N ILE A 24 -1.14 2.49 1.87
CA ILE A 24 0.15 1.86 1.58
C ILE A 24 0.20 1.41 0.11
N ARG A 25 -0.82 0.69 -0.37
CA ARG A 25 -0.87 0.19 -1.76
C ARG A 25 -0.91 1.31 -2.79
N ARG A 26 -1.63 2.41 -2.52
CA ARG A 26 -1.61 3.61 -3.39
C ARG A 26 -0.21 4.20 -3.47
N ALA A 27 0.48 4.37 -2.34
CA ALA A 27 1.84 4.91 -2.33
C ALA A 27 2.82 4.02 -3.12
N ILE A 28 2.74 2.69 -2.95
CA ILE A 28 3.55 1.73 -3.71
C ILE A 28 3.27 1.84 -5.21
N ARG A 29 1.99 1.89 -5.62
CA ARG A 29 1.61 2.06 -7.03
C ARG A 29 2.18 3.35 -7.62
N HIS A 30 2.15 4.46 -6.87
CA HIS A 30 2.77 5.70 -7.32
C HIS A 30 4.29 5.58 -7.47
N GLY A 31 4.98 4.91 -6.54
CA GLY A 31 6.41 4.65 -6.69
C GLY A 31 6.73 3.81 -7.92
N ASN A 32 5.91 2.80 -8.21
CA ASN A 32 6.06 1.99 -9.42
C ASN A 32 5.86 2.80 -10.71
N MET A 33 4.86 3.69 -10.76
CA MET A 33 4.69 4.64 -11.87
C MET A 33 5.92 5.53 -12.09
N LEU A 34 6.66 5.86 -11.03
CA LEU A 34 7.90 6.64 -11.10
C LEU A 34 9.13 5.78 -11.46
N GLY A 35 8.95 4.48 -11.70
CA GLY A 35 10.01 3.56 -12.10
C GLY A 35 10.72 2.84 -10.94
N ALA A 36 10.16 2.84 -9.72
CA ALA A 36 10.70 2.03 -8.63
C ALA A 36 10.57 0.54 -8.94
N LYS A 37 11.72 -0.17 -8.94
CA LYS A 37 11.81 -1.61 -9.26
C LYS A 37 11.95 -2.50 -8.03
N ASP A 38 12.57 -1.97 -6.97
CA ASP A 38 12.80 -2.69 -5.72
C ASP A 38 11.87 -2.16 -4.62
N THR A 39 11.69 -2.97 -3.58
CA THR A 39 11.01 -2.57 -2.35
C THR A 39 11.61 -1.28 -1.79
N PHE A 40 10.81 -0.24 -1.68
CA PHE A 40 11.26 1.12 -1.35
C PHE A 40 10.50 1.78 -0.21
N PHE A 41 9.23 1.42 -0.01
CA PHE A 41 8.33 2.20 0.85
C PHE A 41 8.76 2.18 2.31
N TYR A 42 9.20 1.02 2.81
CA TYR A 42 9.73 0.90 4.18
C TYR A 42 10.98 1.76 4.43
N LYS A 43 11.79 2.04 3.39
CA LYS A 43 13.01 2.86 3.51
C LYS A 43 12.70 4.33 3.82
N LEU A 44 11.44 4.76 3.64
CA LEU A 44 10.99 6.11 3.96
C LEU A 44 10.70 6.32 5.45
N VAL A 45 10.63 5.25 6.26
CA VAL A 45 10.34 5.37 7.70
C VAL A 45 11.46 6.14 8.42
N GLY A 46 12.72 5.83 8.14
CA GLY A 46 13.87 6.55 8.73
C GLY A 46 13.87 8.05 8.43
N PRO A 47 13.81 8.47 7.15
CA PRO A 47 13.66 9.87 6.76
C PRO A 47 12.45 10.55 7.42
N LEU A 48 11.31 9.87 7.48
CA LEU A 48 10.09 10.38 8.13
C LEU A 48 10.31 10.68 9.63
N ILE A 49 10.92 9.75 10.37
CA ILE A 49 11.29 9.97 11.77
C ILE A 49 12.19 11.20 11.91
N GLY A 50 13.17 11.35 10.99
CA GLY A 50 14.10 12.48 11.00
C GLY A 50 13.41 13.84 10.86
N VAL A 51 12.39 13.96 10.01
CA VAL A 51 11.66 15.23 9.79
C VAL A 51 10.59 15.49 10.84
N MET A 52 10.07 14.47 11.52
CA MET A 52 9.03 14.61 12.54
C MET A 52 9.55 15.13 13.88
N GLY A 53 10.87 15.08 14.14
CA GLY A 53 11.46 15.50 15.41
C GLY A 53 10.82 14.78 16.61
N ALA A 54 10.48 15.52 17.67
CA ALA A 54 9.90 14.96 18.89
C ALA A 54 8.53 14.27 18.67
N ALA A 55 7.76 14.65 17.65
CA ALA A 55 6.51 13.99 17.31
C ALA A 55 6.73 12.57 16.75
N GLY A 56 7.95 12.24 16.32
CA GLY A 56 8.34 10.94 15.79
C GLY A 56 8.81 9.94 16.85
N ASP A 57 8.89 10.30 18.14
CA ASP A 57 9.49 9.43 19.16
C ASP A 57 8.79 8.08 19.34
N GLU A 58 7.46 8.05 19.21
CA GLU A 58 6.70 6.79 19.23
C GLU A 58 6.99 5.93 18.00
N LEU A 59 7.04 6.56 16.82
CA LEU A 59 7.38 5.88 15.57
C LEU A 59 8.82 5.34 15.61
N LYS A 60 9.75 6.09 16.20
CA LYS A 60 11.15 5.69 16.39
C LYS A 60 11.28 4.46 17.26
N ARG A 61 10.50 4.37 18.36
CA ARG A 61 10.47 3.17 19.23
C ARG A 61 10.00 1.92 18.48
N GLN A 62 9.10 2.08 17.51
CA GLN A 62 8.51 0.98 16.74
C GLN A 62 9.11 0.81 15.34
N GLN A 63 10.20 1.53 15.02
CA GLN A 63 10.71 1.64 13.65
C GLN A 63 10.90 0.29 12.96
N ALA A 64 11.60 -0.65 13.60
CA ALA A 64 11.87 -1.97 13.02
C ALA A 64 10.58 -2.76 12.74
N GLN A 65 9.58 -2.66 13.62
CA GLN A 65 8.29 -3.32 13.42
C GLN A 65 7.54 -2.69 12.24
N VAL A 66 7.48 -1.35 12.19
CA VAL A 66 6.81 -0.62 11.11
C VAL A 66 7.48 -0.90 9.76
N GLU A 67 8.81 -0.85 9.70
CA GLU A 67 9.57 -1.17 8.50
C GLU A 67 9.28 -2.60 8.02
N GLN A 68 9.25 -3.58 8.93
CA GLN A 68 8.95 -4.97 8.56
C GLN A 68 7.52 -5.13 8.04
N VAL A 69 6.53 -4.48 8.66
CA VAL A 69 5.13 -4.51 8.22
C VAL A 69 4.99 -3.89 6.82
N LEU A 70 5.57 -2.72 6.60
CA LEU A 70 5.53 -2.05 5.29
C LEU A 70 6.23 -2.88 4.22
N LYS A 71 7.41 -3.42 4.52
CA LYS A 71 8.16 -4.29 3.62
C LYS A 71 7.34 -5.52 3.22
N THR A 72 6.69 -6.16 4.18
CA THR A 72 5.90 -7.37 3.95
C THR A 72 4.68 -7.09 3.09
N GLU A 73 3.94 -6.01 3.37
CA GLU A 73 2.79 -5.61 2.55
C GLU A 73 3.20 -5.19 1.13
N GLU A 74 4.35 -4.50 0.99
CA GLU A 74 4.89 -4.12 -0.33
C GLU A 74 5.29 -5.34 -1.16
N GLU A 75 6.01 -6.30 -0.58
CA GLU A 75 6.40 -7.54 -1.26
C GLU A 75 5.17 -8.41 -1.63
N GLN A 76 4.13 -8.41 -0.80
CA GLN A 76 2.88 -9.10 -1.12
C GLN A 76 2.14 -8.42 -2.27
N PHE A 77 2.04 -7.10 -2.25
CA PHE A 77 1.33 -6.34 -3.27
C PHE A 77 2.07 -6.32 -4.61
N ALA A 78 3.40 -6.27 -4.61
CA ALA A 78 4.21 -6.29 -5.83
C ALA A 78 3.88 -7.51 -6.73
N ARG A 79 3.60 -8.68 -6.12
CA ARG A 79 3.23 -9.93 -6.83
C ARG A 79 1.94 -9.81 -7.65
N THR A 80 1.04 -8.91 -7.27
CA THR A 80 -0.24 -8.68 -7.97
C THR A 80 -0.25 -7.38 -8.75
N LEU A 81 0.54 -6.39 -8.32
CA LEU A 81 0.59 -5.06 -8.93
C LEU A 81 0.97 -5.11 -10.41
N GLU A 82 2.08 -5.78 -10.77
CA GLU A 82 2.54 -5.84 -12.16
C GLU A 82 1.50 -6.50 -13.08
N ARG A 83 0.91 -7.60 -12.64
CA ARG A 83 -0.13 -8.31 -13.40
C ARG A 83 -1.41 -7.48 -13.52
N GLY A 84 -1.76 -6.72 -12.48
CA GLY A 84 -2.92 -5.83 -12.50
C GLY A 84 -2.69 -4.60 -13.39
N LEU A 85 -1.47 -4.05 -13.44
CA LEU A 85 -1.12 -2.97 -14.36
C LEU A 85 -1.17 -3.44 -15.81
N ALA A 86 -0.63 -4.62 -16.11
CA ALA A 86 -0.72 -5.20 -17.45
C ALA A 86 -2.18 -5.40 -17.91
N LEU A 87 -3.05 -5.91 -17.02
CA LEU A 87 -4.48 -6.03 -17.30
C LEU A 87 -5.13 -4.66 -17.52
N LEU A 88 -4.82 -3.68 -16.68
CA LEU A 88 -5.36 -2.33 -16.81
C LEU A 88 -4.94 -1.71 -18.16
N ASP A 89 -3.68 -1.83 -18.55
CA ASP A 89 -3.18 -1.32 -19.83
C ASP A 89 -3.85 -2.02 -21.02
N GLU A 90 -4.07 -3.34 -20.94
CA GLU A 90 -4.79 -4.10 -21.96
C GLU A 90 -6.24 -3.62 -22.14
N GLU A 91 -6.96 -3.42 -21.04
CA GLU A 91 -8.35 -2.98 -21.09
C GLU A 91 -8.48 -1.51 -21.49
N LEU A 92 -7.55 -0.64 -21.07
CA LEU A 92 -7.47 0.75 -21.53
C LEU A 92 -7.17 0.84 -23.03
N ALA A 93 -6.36 -0.07 -23.60
CA ALA A 93 -6.09 -0.10 -25.03
C ALA A 93 -7.32 -0.46 -25.88
N LYS A 94 -8.27 -1.21 -25.31
CA LYS A 94 -9.54 -1.60 -25.95
C LYS A 94 -10.67 -0.61 -25.69
N LEU A 95 -10.47 0.31 -24.74
CA LEU A 95 -11.51 1.21 -24.25
C LEU A 95 -11.99 2.14 -25.37
N LYS A 96 -13.32 2.20 -25.56
CA LYS A 96 -13.98 3.17 -26.43
C LYS A 96 -14.74 4.17 -25.55
N GLY A 97 -14.22 5.39 -25.48
CA GLY A 97 -14.72 6.44 -24.58
C GLY A 97 -13.74 6.73 -23.46
N ASP A 98 -14.24 7.23 -22.33
CA ASP A 98 -13.45 7.72 -21.20
C ASP A 98 -13.70 6.95 -19.89
N THR A 99 -14.57 5.95 -19.92
CA THR A 99 -15.07 5.25 -18.73
C THR A 99 -14.76 3.76 -18.79
N LEU A 100 -13.96 3.26 -17.85
CA LEU A 100 -13.70 1.83 -17.66
C LEU A 100 -14.95 1.13 -17.11
N ASP A 101 -15.22 -0.07 -17.60
CA ASP A 101 -16.37 -0.84 -17.14
C ASP A 101 -16.19 -1.32 -15.68
N GLY A 102 -17.31 -1.48 -14.99
CA GLY A 102 -17.32 -1.86 -13.57
C GLY A 102 -16.81 -3.28 -13.32
N GLU A 103 -16.88 -4.18 -14.30
CA GLU A 103 -16.40 -5.56 -14.17
C GLU A 103 -14.87 -5.59 -14.14
N THR A 104 -14.22 -4.85 -15.03
CA THR A 104 -12.76 -4.66 -15.03
C THR A 104 -12.29 -3.97 -13.75
N ALA A 105 -12.97 -2.89 -13.33
CA ALA A 105 -12.65 -2.20 -12.08
C ALA A 105 -12.79 -3.12 -10.86
N PHE A 106 -13.86 -3.93 -10.81
CA PHE A 106 -14.07 -4.91 -9.74
C PHE A 106 -12.99 -5.99 -9.75
N ARG A 107 -12.59 -6.48 -10.93
CA ARG A 107 -11.54 -7.50 -11.05
C ARG A 107 -10.17 -6.99 -10.60
N LEU A 108 -9.81 -5.76 -10.96
CA LEU A 108 -8.59 -5.10 -10.47
C LEU A 108 -8.60 -5.00 -8.94
N TYR A 109 -9.74 -4.65 -8.36
CA TYR A 109 -9.94 -4.57 -6.92
C TYR A 109 -9.84 -5.95 -6.22
N ASP A 110 -10.67 -6.91 -6.64
CA ASP A 110 -10.86 -8.20 -5.97
C ASP A 110 -9.65 -9.14 -6.17
N THR A 111 -9.18 -9.28 -7.42
CA THR A 111 -8.14 -10.24 -7.77
C THR A 111 -6.73 -9.69 -7.60
N TYR A 112 -6.51 -8.41 -7.97
CA TYR A 112 -5.18 -7.80 -7.97
C TYR A 112 -4.95 -6.88 -6.78
N GLY A 113 -5.99 -6.61 -5.98
CA GLY A 113 -5.89 -5.80 -4.78
C GLY A 113 -5.61 -4.33 -5.09
N PHE A 114 -5.99 -3.86 -6.27
CA PHE A 114 -5.89 -2.46 -6.64
C PHE A 114 -6.80 -1.66 -5.71
N PRO A 115 -6.30 -0.56 -5.13
CA PRO A 115 -7.14 0.29 -4.33
C PRO A 115 -8.19 0.95 -5.25
N GLY A 116 -9.47 0.62 -5.04
CA GLY A 116 -10.59 1.39 -5.59
C GLY A 116 -10.63 2.81 -5.04
#